data_AF-A0A837F2M8-F1
#
_entry.id   AF-A0A837F2M8-F1
#
_cell.length_a   1.000
_cell.length_b   1.000
_cell.length_c   1.000
_cell.angle_alpha   90.00
_cell.angle_beta   90.00
_cell.angle_gamma   90.00
#
_symmetry.space_group_name_H-M   'P 1'
#
loop_
_entity.id
_entity.type
_entity.pdbx_description
1 polymer ?
#
loop_
_entity_poly.entity_id
_entity_poly.type
_entity_poly.pdbx_seq_one_letter_code
_entity_poly.pdbx_strand_id
1 'polypeptide(L)' 'MDDLIKQISIPQNVTAALCEHKGELFDILTLSLCYEKLNWEETAKICNTLNISEFTVIETMQAATKWADELAVC' A
#
# COMPACT_ATOMS: atom_id res chain seq x y z
N MET A 1 11.60 -8.87 11.64
CA MET A 1 10.41 -8.01 11.45
C MET A 1 9.19 -8.69 12.06
N ASP A 2 8.98 -9.99 11.77
CA ASP A 2 7.90 -10.80 12.35
C ASP A 2 7.83 -10.78 13.90
N ASP A 3 8.97 -10.89 14.59
CA ASP A 3 8.99 -10.88 16.06
C ASP A 3 8.64 -9.51 16.68
N LEU A 4 8.82 -8.41 15.94
CA LEU A 4 8.44 -7.06 16.37
C LEU A 4 6.94 -6.85 16.19
N ILE A 5 6.38 -7.35 15.10
CA ILE A 5 4.94 -7.29 14.79
C ILE A 5 4.12 -8.13 15.78
N LYS A 6 4.63 -9.29 16.21
CA LYS A 6 3.96 -10.15 17.21
C LYS A 6 3.92 -9.56 18.63
N GLN A 7 4.85 -8.65 18.96
CA GLN A 7 4.91 -8.01 20.28
C GLN A 7 3.91 -6.85 20.42
N ILE A 8 3.38 -6.37 19.30
CA ILE A 8 2.37 -5.32 19.25
C ILE A 8 1.05 -6.04 18.94
N SER A 9 -0.04 -5.73 19.65
CA SER A 9 -1.34 -6.34 19.36
C SER A 9 -1.90 -5.71 18.09
N ILE A 10 -1.46 -6.21 16.93
CA ILE A 10 -1.88 -5.72 15.62
C ILE A 10 -3.05 -6.57 15.13
N PRO A 11 -4.09 -5.97 14.52
CA PRO A 11 -5.16 -6.70 13.87
C PRO A 11 -4.66 -7.80 12.91
N GLN A 12 -5.31 -8.97 12.95
CA GLN A 12 -4.89 -10.15 12.17
C GLN A 12 -4.81 -9.89 10.66
N ASN A 13 -5.65 -9.02 10.11
CA ASN A 13 -5.61 -8.62 8.71
C ASN A 13 -4.30 -7.90 8.33
N VAL A 14 -3.76 -7.08 9.24
CA VAL A 14 -2.49 -6.39 9.04
C VAL A 14 -1.32 -7.37 9.20
N THR A 15 -1.38 -8.29 10.17
CA THR A 15 -0.38 -9.35 10.30
C THR A 15 -0.34 -10.26 9.08
N ALA A 16 -1.50 -10.67 8.57
CA ALA A 16 -1.59 -11.46 7.34
C ALA A 16 -1.00 -10.72 6.13
N ALA A 17 -1.23 -9.41 6.04
CA ALA A 17 -0.67 -8.60 4.97
C ALA A 17 0.86 -8.45 5.07
N LEU A 18 1.38 -8.15 6.26
CA LEU A 18 2.80 -7.84 6.46
C LEU A 18 3.69 -9.08 6.56
N CYS A 19 3.23 -10.14 7.24
CA CYS A 19 4.03 -11.34 7.51
C CYS A 19 3.74 -12.47 6.51
N GLU A 20 2.49 -12.59 6.07
CA GLU A 20 2.09 -13.69 5.17
C GLU A 20 1.92 -13.26 3.72
N HIS A 21 2.00 -11.97 3.43
CA HIS A 21 1.78 -11.40 2.09
C HIS A 21 0.42 -11.80 1.50
N LYS A 22 -0.64 -11.71 2.32
CA LYS A 22 -1.99 -12.14 1.96
C LYS A 22 -3.03 -11.07 2.22
N GLY A 23 -4.08 -11.11 1.41
CA GLY A 23 -5.28 -10.30 1.56
C GLY A 23 -5.16 -8.91 0.93
N GLU A 24 -6.29 -8.22 0.86
CA GLU A 24 -6.44 -6.94 0.16
C GLU A 24 -5.46 -5.85 0.66
N LEU A 25 -5.11 -5.88 1.95
CA LEU A 25 -4.13 -4.95 2.52
C LEU A 25 -2.72 -5.16 1.96
N PHE A 26 -2.35 -6.42 1.65
CA PHE A 26 -1.09 -6.70 0.98
C PHE A 26 -1.11 -6.23 -0.48
N ASP A 27 -2.24 -6.41 -1.17
CA ASP A 27 -2.40 -5.95 -2.54
C ASP A 27 -2.30 -4.41 -2.62
N ILE A 28 -2.91 -3.69 -1.69
CA ILE A 28 -2.79 -2.22 -1.57
C ILE A 28 -1.35 -1.80 -1.27
N LEU A 29 -0.67 -2.48 -0.34
CA LEU A 29 0.74 -2.20 -0.05
C LEU A 29 1.63 -2.41 -1.29
N THR A 30 1.39 -3.50 -2.00
CA THR A 30 2.13 -3.85 -3.22
C THR A 30 1.86 -2.84 -4.33
N LEU A 31 0.62 -2.35 -4.45
CA LEU A 31 0.26 -1.30 -5.39
C LEU A 31 1.07 -0.03 -5.15
N SER A 32 1.15 0.43 -3.89
CA SER A 32 1.95 1.60 -3.52
C SER A 32 3.44 1.41 -3.84
N LEU A 33 4.00 0.23 -3.53
CA LEU A 33 5.39 -0.09 -3.84
C LEU A 33 5.68 -0.14 -5.35
N CYS A 34 4.78 -0.70 -6.15
CA CYS A 34 4.91 -0.75 -7.62
C CYS A 34 4.83 0.66 -8.23
N TYR A 35 3.92 1.49 -7.72
CA TYR A 35 3.80 2.88 -8.13
C TYR A 35 5.09 3.67 -7.87
N GLU A 36 5.66 3.56 -6.66
CA GLU A 36 6.92 4.23 -6.30
C GLU A 36 8.11 3.76 -7.15
N LYS A 37 8.11 2.50 -7.57
CA LYS A 37 9.14 1.92 -8.45
C LYS A 37 8.91 2.19 -9.94
N LEU A 38 7.86 2.94 -10.31
CA LEU A 38 7.45 3.18 -11.68
C LEU A 38 7.16 1.89 -12.46
N ASN A 39 6.78 0.82 -11.77
CA ASN A 39 6.46 -0.47 -12.38
C ASN A 39 4.99 -0.50 -12.82
N TRP A 40 4.68 0.21 -13.92
CA TRP A 40 3.33 0.38 -14.42
C TRP A 40 2.64 -0.92 -14.84
N GLU A 41 3.41 -1.92 -15.28
CA GLU A 41 2.85 -3.22 -15.66
C GLU A 41 2.25 -3.95 -14.46
N GLU A 42 2.98 -4.02 -13.34
CA GLU A 42 2.48 -4.64 -12.11
C GLU A 42 1.41 -3.79 -11.44
N THR A 43 1.54 -2.46 -11.47
CA THR A 43 0.49 -1.54 -10.98
C THR A 43 -0.84 -1.81 -11.70
N ALA A 44 -0.85 -1.93 -13.03
CA ALA A 44 -2.06 -2.21 -13.79
C ALA A 44 -2.66 -3.59 -13.46
N LYS A 45 -1.83 -4.62 -13.24
CA LYS A 45 -2.30 -5.95 -12.81
C LYS A 45 -2.99 -5.88 -11.45
N ILE A 46 -2.39 -5.19 -10.49
CA ILE A 46 -2.94 -5.05 -9.13
C ILE A 46 -4.20 -4.17 -9.13
N CYS A 47 -4.23 -3.10 -9.92
CA CYS A 47 -5.43 -2.29 -10.15
C CYS A 47 -6.62 -3.12 -10.64
N ASN A 48 -6.38 -4.02 -11.60
CA ASN A 48 -7.42 -4.93 -12.10
C ASN A 48 -7.88 -5.93 -11.04
N THR A 49 -6.95 -6.50 -10.25
CA THR A 49 -7.28 -7.41 -9.14
C THR A 49 -8.14 -6.73 -8.08
N LEU A 50 -7.84 -5.47 -7.76
CA LEU A 50 -8.57 -4.66 -6.78
C LEU A 50 -9.81 -3.97 -7.37
N ASN A 51 -10.02 -4.06 -8.69
CA ASN A 51 -11.05 -3.34 -9.43
C ASN A 51 -11.02 -1.81 -9.18
N ILE A 52 -9.80 -1.25 -9.13
CA ILE A 52 -9.53 0.18 -8.92
C ILE A 52 -9.01 0.77 -10.24
N SER A 53 -9.41 2.00 -10.55
CA SER A 53 -8.88 2.74 -11.70
C SER A 53 -7.44 3.21 -11.42
N GLU A 54 -6.54 3.03 -12.38
CA GLU A 54 -5.17 3.57 -12.33
C GLU A 54 -5.15 5.08 -12.09
N PHE A 55 -6.13 5.82 -12.62
CA PHE A 55 -6.27 7.25 -12.38
C PHE A 55 -6.52 7.57 -10.90
N THR A 56 -7.39 6.79 -10.24
CA THR A 56 -7.67 6.92 -8.81
C THR A 56 -6.42 6.63 -7.98
N VAL A 57 -5.58 5.69 -8.40
CA VAL A 57 -4.31 5.41 -7.74
C VAL A 57 -3.38 6.61 -7.82
N ILE A 58 -3.23 7.21 -9.00
CA ILE A 58 -2.39 8.41 -9.20
C ILE A 58 -2.88 9.57 -8.32
N GLU A 59 -4.17 9.87 -8.34
CA GLU A 59 -4.76 10.95 -7.52
C GLU A 59 -4.55 10.70 -6.03
N THR A 60 -4.76 9.46 -5.58
CA THR A 60 -4.64 9.10 -4.16
C THR A 60 -3.19 9.18 -3.70
N MET A 61 -2.24 8.72 -4.52
CA MET A 61 -0.81 8.81 -4.20
C MET A 61 -0.34 10.27 -4.17
N GLN A 62 -0.80 11.11 -5.10
CA GLN A 62 -0.52 12.55 -5.07
C GLN A 62 -1.08 13.24 -3.83
N ALA A 63 -2.32 12.91 -3.44
CA ALA A 63 -2.94 13.42 -2.22
C ALA A 63 -2.17 12.99 -0.97
N ALA A 64 -1.73 11.73 -0.91
CA ALA A 64 -0.93 11.19 0.18
C ALA A 64 0.43 11.88 0.31
N THR A 65 1.15 12.08 -0.81
CA THR A 65 2.42 12.82 -0.82
C THR A 65 2.22 14.26 -0.37
N LYS A 66 1.19 14.94 -0.88
CA LYS A 66 0.89 16.31 -0.49
C LYS A 66 0.59 16.42 1.02
N TRP A 67 -0.19 15.50 1.56
CA TRP A 67 -0.48 15.46 2.98
C TRP A 67 0.79 15.21 3.83
N ALA A 68 1.68 14.32 3.38
CA ALA A 68 2.95 14.07 4.04
C ALA A 68 3.86 15.32 4.04
N ASP A 69 3.90 16.07 2.93
CA ASP A 69 4.62 17.34 2.83
C ASP A 69 4.04 18.40 3.78
N GLU A 70 2.70 18.49 3.88
CA GLU A 70 2.03 19.40 4.82
C GLU A 70 2.37 19.09 6.28
N LEU A 71 2.49 17.81 6.64
CA LEU A 71 2.91 17.39 7.98
C LEU A 71 4.38 17.66 8.27
N ALA A 72 5.26 17.54 7.28
CA ALA A 72 6.70 17.78 7.45
C ALA A 72 7.04 19.26 7.69
N VAL A 73 6.10 20.16 7.43
CA VAL A 73 6.22 21.62 7.66
C VAL A 73 5.77 22.03 9.07
N CYS A 74 5.21 21.10 9.87
CA CYS A 74 4.84 21.32 11.27
C CYS A 74 5.97 21.05 12.27
#